data_AF-A0A917H1E1-F1
#
_entry.id   AF-A0A917H1E1-F1
#
_cell.length_a   1.000
_cell.length_b   1.000
_cell.length_c   1.000
_cell.angle_alpha   90.00
_cell.angle_beta   90.00
_cell.angle_gamma   90.00
#
_symmetry.space_group_name_H-M   'P 1'
#
loop_
_entity.id
_entity.type
_entity.pdbx_description
1 polymer ?
#
loop_
_entity_poly.entity_id
_entity_poly.type
_entity_poly.pdbx_seq_one_letter_code
_entity_poly.pdbx_strand_id
1 'polypeptide(L)'
;MKNKIKDISILIVGFLSAGMGFLATLNIKFEWLTTESINAFGAFFVAAGMLVAGFYATWKNTHKEGLREIALKAQKSRKNKKGLK
;
A
#
# COMPACT_ATOMS: atom_id res chain seq x y z
N MET A 1 6.49 -6.35 -4.05
CA MET A 1 5.28 -5.50 -4.15
C MET A 1 5.46 -4.09 -3.57
N LYS A 2 6.18 -3.89 -2.45
CA LYS A 2 6.41 -2.55 -1.86
C LYS A 2 6.91 -1.48 -2.84
N ASN A 3 7.75 -1.85 -3.81
CA ASN A 3 8.28 -0.88 -4.77
C ASN A 3 7.30 -0.56 -5.91
N LYS A 4 6.50 -1.52 -6.38
CA LYS A 4 5.59 -1.29 -7.53
C LYS A 4 4.57 -0.19 -7.28
N ILE A 5 4.03 -0.08 -6.05
CA ILE A 5 3.07 0.97 -5.71
C ILE A 5 3.74 2.33 -5.75
N LYS A 6 4.95 2.44 -5.18
CA LYS A 6 5.76 3.66 -5.22
C LYS A 6 6.09 4.05 -6.67
N ASP A 7 6.47 3.09 -7.50
CA ASP A 7 6.81 3.32 -8.92
C ASP A 7 5.58 3.81 -9.70
N ILE A 8 4.39 3.23 -9.45
CA ILE A 8 3.13 3.68 -10.04
C ILE A 8 2.78 5.10 -9.58
N SER A 9 2.93 5.41 -8.29
CA SER A 9 2.68 6.76 -7.77
C SER A 9 3.61 7.79 -8.42
N ILE A 10 4.88 7.46 -8.63
CA ILE A 10 5.84 8.33 -9.32
C ILE A 10 5.43 8.55 -10.78
N LEU A 11 5.01 7.49 -11.48
CA LEU A 11 4.52 7.59 -12.86
C LEU A 11 3.29 8.49 -12.98
N ILE A 12 2.32 8.36 -12.07
CA ILE A 12 1.10 9.20 -12.06
C ILE A 12 1.46 10.66 -11.80
N VAL A 13 2.32 10.94 -10.82
CA VAL A 13 2.78 12.30 -10.50
C VAL A 13 3.50 12.93 -11.68
N GLY A 14 4.42 12.19 -12.32
CA GLY A 14 5.14 12.66 -13.51
C GLY A 14 4.21 12.93 -14.69
N PHE A 15 3.24 12.05 -14.93
CA PHE A 15 2.23 12.23 -15.97
C PHE A 15 1.37 13.48 -15.75
N LEU A 16 0.86 13.67 -14.53
CA LEU A 16 0.04 14.85 -14.20
C LEU A 16 0.86 16.14 -14.30
N SER A 17 2.14 16.11 -13.92
CA SER A 17 3.05 17.26 -14.04
C SER A 17 3.31 17.63 -15.51
N ALA A 18 3.53 16.64 -16.37
CA ALA A 18 3.66 16.85 -17.81
C ALA A 18 2.37 17.40 -18.43
N GLY A 19 1.22 16.87 -18.02
CA GLY A 19 -0.10 17.39 -18.44
C GLY A 19 -0.32 18.84 -18.00
N MET A 20 0.06 19.18 -16.76
CA MET A 20 0.01 20.56 -16.25
C MET A 20 0.88 21.50 -17.09
N GLY A 21 2.11 21.09 -17.43
CA GLY A 21 3.01 21.88 -18.29
C GLY A 21 2.48 22.07 -19.71
N PHE A 22 1.88 21.03 -20.28
CA PHE A 22 1.24 21.10 -21.60
C PHE A 22 0.05 22.07 -21.60
N LEU A 23 -0.84 21.96 -20.63
CA LEU A 23 -2.01 22.85 -20.50
C LEU A 23 -1.59 24.30 -20.24
N ALA A 24 -0.54 24.52 -19.45
CA ALA A 24 0.03 25.84 -19.23
C ALA A 24 0.55 26.47 -20.53
N THR A 25 1.12 25.67 -21.44
CA THR A 25 1.56 26.12 -22.77
C THR A 25 0.38 26.55 -23.64
N LEU A 26 -0.78 25.88 -23.49
CA LEU A 26 -2.04 26.26 -24.15
C LEU A 26 -2.80 27.39 -23.43
N ASN A 27 -2.23 27.96 -22.35
CA ASN A 27 -2.87 28.95 -21.49
C ASN A 27 -4.20 28.49 -20.86
N ILE A 28 -4.37 27.17 -20.69
CA ILE A 28 -5.53 26.57 -20.02
C ILE A 28 -5.14 26.30 -18.57
N LYS A 29 -5.88 26.88 -17.63
CA LYS A 29 -5.64 26.70 -16.19
C LYS A 29 -6.82 25.97 -15.54
N PHE A 30 -6.51 24.87 -14.85
CA PHE A 30 -7.46 24.17 -13.99
C PHE A 30 -7.10 24.42 -12.54
N GLU A 31 -8.08 24.85 -11.74
CA GLU A 31 -7.88 25.14 -10.30
C GLU A 31 -7.55 23.87 -9.48
N TRP A 32 -7.96 22.71 -9.96
CA TRP A 32 -7.74 21.41 -9.30
C TRP A 32 -6.44 20.72 -9.72
N LEU A 33 -5.75 21.20 -10.76
CA LEU A 33 -4.50 20.62 -11.28
C LEU A 33 -3.33 21.57 -11.00
N THR A 34 -2.93 21.56 -9.73
CA THR A 34 -1.85 22.40 -9.15
C THR A 34 -0.71 21.51 -8.64
N THR A 35 0.45 22.10 -8.37
CA THR A 35 1.59 21.38 -7.80
C THR A 35 1.23 20.70 -6.47
N GLU A 36 0.44 21.36 -5.63
CA GLU A 36 0.02 20.81 -4.33
C GLU A 36 -0.91 19.61 -4.47
N SER A 37 -1.89 19.70 -5.36
CA SER A 37 -2.83 18.61 -5.62
C SER A 37 -2.13 17.40 -6.24
N ILE A 38 -1.19 17.61 -7.17
CA ILE A 38 -0.37 16.53 -7.75
C ILE A 38 0.44 15.79 -6.67
N ASN A 39 1.09 16.53 -5.75
CA ASN A 39 1.82 15.92 -4.64
C ASN A 39 0.88 15.17 -3.67
N ALA A 40 -0.31 15.72 -3.41
CA ALA A 40 -1.31 15.07 -2.57
C ALA A 40 -1.78 13.73 -3.15
N PHE A 41 -1.93 13.62 -4.49
CA PHE A 41 -2.24 12.35 -5.14
C PHE A 41 -1.16 11.30 -4.91
N GLY A 42 0.12 11.66 -5.00
CA GLY A 42 1.22 10.74 -4.71
C GLY A 42 1.17 10.17 -3.29
N ALA A 43 0.98 11.05 -2.30
CA ALA A 43 0.83 10.65 -0.90
C ALA A 43 -0.42 9.77 -0.68
N PHE A 44 -1.54 10.13 -1.31
CA PHE A 44 -2.79 9.37 -1.25
C PHE A 44 -2.59 7.93 -1.74
N PHE A 45 -1.97 7.71 -2.90
CA PHE A 45 -1.77 6.35 -3.44
C PHE A 45 -0.87 5.49 -2.56
N VAL A 46 0.17 6.07 -1.97
CA VAL A 46 1.05 5.37 -1.03
C VAL A 46 0.26 4.96 0.23
N ALA A 47 -0.48 5.91 0.82
CA ALA A 47 -1.29 5.65 2.00
C ALA A 47 -2.39 4.60 1.71
N ALA A 48 -3.08 4.71 0.58
CA ALA A 48 -4.08 3.74 0.14
C ALA A 48 -3.46 2.35 -0.09
N GLY A 49 -2.27 2.28 -0.70
CA GLY A 49 -1.55 1.02 -0.89
C GLY A 49 -1.16 0.36 0.44
N MET A 50 -0.73 1.15 1.42
CA MET A 50 -0.46 0.64 2.77
C MET A 50 -1.73 0.16 3.46
N LEU A 51 -2.84 0.90 3.33
CA LEU A 51 -4.14 0.53 3.88
C LEU A 51 -4.61 -0.82 3.33
N VAL A 52 -4.60 -0.99 2.00
CA VAL A 52 -5.00 -2.24 1.33
C VAL A 52 -4.09 -3.39 1.74
N ALA A 53 -2.78 -3.17 1.81
CA ALA A 53 -1.83 -4.18 2.27
C ALA A 53 -2.09 -4.58 3.72
N GLY A 54 -2.39 -3.62 4.60
CA GLY A 54 -2.75 -3.86 6.00
C GLY A 54 -4.06 -4.64 6.12
N PHE A 55 -5.10 -4.25 5.38
CA PHE A 55 -6.39 -4.93 5.37
C PHE A 55 -6.25 -6.37 4.85
N TYR A 56 -5.50 -6.57 3.77
CA TYR A 56 -5.21 -7.89 3.23
C TYR A 56 -4.41 -8.77 4.20
N ALA A 57 -3.42 -8.20 4.88
CA ALA A 57 -2.63 -8.90 5.90
C ALA A 57 -3.52 -9.32 7.08
N THR A 58 -4.34 -8.42 7.62
CA THR A 58 -5.29 -8.71 8.70
C THR A 58 -6.30 -9.76 8.27
N TRP A 59 -6.90 -9.63 7.08
CA TRP A 59 -7.85 -10.62 6.57
C TRP A 59 -7.23 -12.01 6.46
N LYS A 60 -6.02 -12.13 5.89
CA LYS A 60 -5.31 -13.40 5.79
C LYS A 60 -4.95 -13.97 7.16
N ASN A 61 -4.53 -13.12 8.10
CA ASN A 61 -4.19 -13.51 9.46
C ASN A 61 -5.40 -14.01 10.26
N THR A 62 -6.58 -13.42 10.03
CA THR A 62 -7.83 -13.76 10.72
C THR A 62 -8.54 -14.96 10.10
N HIS A 63 -8.56 -15.07 8.75
CA HIS A 63 -9.39 -16.07 8.06
C HIS A 63 -8.60 -17.24 7.45
N LYS A 64 -7.38 -17.02 6.95
CA LYS A 64 -6.55 -18.08 6.36
C LYS A 64 -5.52 -18.58 7.37
N GLU A 65 -5.98 -19.32 8.38
CA GLU A 65 -5.23 -20.21 9.28
C GLU A 65 -3.91 -19.69 9.90
N GLY A 66 -3.43 -18.48 9.62
CA GLY A 66 -2.06 -18.06 9.89
C GLY A 66 -1.79 -17.94 11.38
N LEU A 67 -2.64 -17.22 12.12
CA LEU A 67 -2.52 -17.16 13.57
C LEU A 67 -2.83 -18.51 14.23
N ARG A 68 -3.76 -19.29 13.69
CA ARG A 68 -4.19 -20.57 14.28
C ARG A 68 -3.11 -21.64 14.10
N GLU A 69 -2.52 -21.78 12.92
CA GLU A 69 -1.36 -22.66 12.65
C GLU A 69 -0.13 -22.22 13.43
N ILE A 70 0.19 -20.93 13.48
CA ILE A 70 1.35 -20.44 14.22
C ILE A 70 1.16 -20.68 15.72
N ALA A 71 -0.05 -20.45 16.26
CA ALA A 71 -0.38 -20.74 17.65
C ALA A 71 -0.35 -22.26 17.93
N LEU A 72 -0.85 -23.10 17.03
CA LEU A 72 -0.81 -24.56 17.15
C LEU A 72 0.63 -25.10 17.06
N LYS A 73 1.47 -24.57 16.17
CA LYS A 73 2.90 -24.89 16.06
C LYS A 73 3.66 -24.46 17.32
N ALA A 74 3.37 -23.26 17.85
CA ALA A 74 3.94 -22.79 19.10
C ALA A 74 3.52 -23.65 20.32
N GLN A 75 2.27 -24.11 20.35
CA GLN A 75 1.78 -25.03 21.39
C GLN A 75 2.43 -26.42 21.29
N LYS A 76 2.52 -27.02 20.10
CA LYS A 76 3.19 -28.31 19.89
C LYS A 76 4.65 -28.27 20.33
N SER A 77 5.39 -27.22 19.99
CA SER A 77 6.79 -27.04 20.41
C SER A 77 6.95 -26.91 21.94
N ARG A 78 5.97 -26.33 22.64
CA ARG A 78 5.94 -26.28 24.11
C ARG A 78 5.59 -27.64 24.74
N LYS A 79 4.66 -28.40 24.15
CA LYS A 79 4.28 -29.74 24.62
C LYS A 79 5.46 -30.73 24.50
N ASN A 80 6.17 -30.69 23.37
CA ASN A 80 7.34 -31.52 23.11
C ASN A 80 8.50 -31.20 24.08
N LYS A 81 8.74 -29.91 24.39
CA LYS A 81 9.73 -29.51 25.41
C LYS A 81 9.38 -29.94 26.84
N LYS A 82 8.08 -30.11 27.14
CA LYS A 82 7.61 -30.57 28.45
C LYS A 82 7.45 -32.09 28.54
N GLY A 83 7.81 -32.85 27.50
CA GLY A 83 7.76 -34.31 27.49
C GLY A 83 6.37 -34.94 27.54
N LEU A 84 5.30 -34.13 27.42
CA LEU A 84 3.92 -34.63 27.41
C LEU A 84 3.55 -35.05 25.98
N LYS A 85 3.56 -36.36 25.72
CA LYS A 85 2.88 -36.95 24.55
C LYS A 85 1.37 -36.76 24.73
#